data_AF-A0ABD3I315-F1
#
_entry.id   AF-A0ABD3I315-F1
#
_cell.length_a   1.000
_cell.length_b   1.000
_cell.length_c   1.000
_cell.angle_alpha   90.00
_cell.angle_beta   90.00
_cell.angle_gamma   90.00
#
_symmetry.space_group_name_H-M   'P 1'
#
loop_
_entity.id
_entity.type
_entity.pdbx_description
1 polymer ?
#
loop_
_entity_poly.entity_id
_entity_poly.type
_entity_poly.pdbx_seq_one_letter_code
_entity_poly.pdbx_strand_id
1 'polypeptide(L)'
;MAAMASVCCLAGWGVIGSAIRDVEMPVARFSAGLPTLSLPRFRARRFFSEKRLNSSHKLQRSLKIRVQEPNHDGGGELEESFKPGVKPSLPSVPYGLITGLASVGFVETAYLTWAKISGGPVTCPVGSGCNDVLDSSYAYVFGVPLALVGLVAYGSVAFLSGNRLIARSSSETLGEEENWARWLLLGATTAMAVSSAYFMYILTTKLGGASCAFCIGSAVLSFSLLLSTLPVRGPSFGSSSPVNWKRMQLAVGAAVVVGLSVAFGDANSAFARQGDIDLPPVEPVVITVSTDKEITLAKYLQSIGAKMYGAFWCSHCYEQKQMFGREAMKYVDYVECYPEGYRKGVQIAKACDAANIQGFPTWIIKGKTYSGEQDFDGLAKASGFDLSKVK
;
A
#
# COMPACT_ATOMS: atom_id res chain seq x y z
N MET A 1 -24.40 16.42 -6.23
CA MET A 1 -25.08 16.84 -7.46
C MET A 1 -24.50 18.17 -7.91
N ALA A 2 -23.53 18.12 -8.82
CA ALA A 2 -23.02 19.20 -9.67
C ALA A 2 -21.95 18.51 -10.55
N ALA A 3 -22.33 18.03 -11.73
CA ALA A 3 -22.15 18.71 -13.02
C ALA A 3 -20.79 18.35 -13.64
N MET A 4 -20.79 17.22 -14.36
CA MET A 4 -19.89 16.96 -15.48
C MET A 4 -20.50 17.61 -16.73
N ALA A 5 -19.72 18.40 -17.49
CA ALA A 5 -19.81 18.53 -18.95
C ALA A 5 -18.86 19.61 -19.50
N SER A 6 -18.35 19.34 -20.71
CA SER A 6 -17.72 20.27 -21.67
C SER A 6 -16.27 20.69 -21.34
N VAL A 7 -15.29 20.57 -22.23
CA VAL A 7 -15.28 20.84 -23.69
C VAL A 7 -14.25 19.95 -24.41
N CYS A 8 -14.61 19.52 -25.61
CA CYS A 8 -13.75 18.89 -26.62
C CYS A 8 -13.64 19.84 -27.85
N CYS A 9 -12.62 19.64 -28.69
CA CYS A 9 -12.22 20.37 -29.92
C CYS A 9 -11.37 21.64 -29.67
N LEU A 10 -10.22 21.87 -30.32
CA LEU A 10 -9.87 21.67 -31.73
C LEU A 10 -8.36 21.39 -31.91
N ALA A 11 -8.00 20.38 -32.70
CA ALA A 11 -6.75 20.35 -33.45
C ALA A 11 -7.07 19.83 -34.86
N GLY A 12 -6.88 20.70 -35.86
CA GLY A 12 -6.97 20.38 -37.27
C GLY A 12 -5.58 20.11 -37.87
N TRP A 13 -5.60 19.60 -39.11
CA TRP A 13 -4.53 19.18 -40.02
C TRP A 13 -4.59 17.65 -40.17
N GLY A 14 -5.07 17.03 -41.25
CA GLY A 14 -5.11 17.43 -42.65
C GLY A 14 -3.99 16.70 -43.40
N VAL A 15 -4.38 15.94 -44.45
CA VAL A 15 -3.60 15.54 -45.65
C VAL A 15 -3.33 14.01 -45.85
N ILE A 16 -3.94 13.50 -46.94
CA ILE A 16 -3.60 12.35 -47.84
C ILE A 16 -3.76 10.93 -47.25
N GLY A 17 -4.41 9.94 -47.87
CA GLY A 17 -4.92 9.77 -49.23
C GLY A 17 -4.64 8.35 -49.75
N SER A 18 -5.71 7.56 -49.88
CA SER A 18 -5.91 6.42 -50.79
C SER A 18 -5.31 5.02 -50.52
N ALA A 19 -6.24 4.06 -50.56
CA ALA A 19 -6.16 2.67 -51.06
C ALA A 19 -5.36 1.62 -50.28
N ILE A 20 -6.04 0.56 -49.83
CA ILE A 20 -5.90 -0.81 -50.39
C ILE A 20 -6.76 -1.82 -49.57
N ARG A 21 -7.71 -2.42 -50.31
CA ARG A 21 -8.25 -3.80 -50.31
C ARG A 21 -9.02 -4.36 -49.10
N ASP A 22 -10.25 -4.72 -49.46
CA ASP A 22 -11.12 -5.74 -48.89
C ASP A 22 -10.44 -7.11 -48.70
N VAL A 23 -10.71 -7.73 -47.55
CA VAL A 23 -10.80 -9.19 -47.40
C VAL A 23 -12.02 -9.50 -46.53
N GLU A 24 -12.95 -10.25 -47.11
CA GLU A 24 -14.18 -10.76 -46.50
C GLU A 24 -13.92 -11.89 -45.47
N MET A 25 -14.66 -11.84 -44.35
CA MET A 25 -15.44 -12.91 -43.67
C MET A 25 -14.75 -14.22 -43.17
N PRO A 26 -15.17 -14.83 -42.03
CA PRO A 26 -16.57 -15.12 -41.77
C PRO A 26 -17.12 -14.95 -40.35
N VAL A 27 -18.44 -14.76 -40.38
CA VAL A 27 -19.43 -14.79 -39.30
C VAL A 27 -19.60 -16.21 -38.78
N ALA A 28 -19.37 -16.42 -37.48
CA ALA A 28 -19.82 -17.62 -36.77
C ALA A 28 -21.12 -17.33 -36.02
N ARG A 29 -22.21 -17.89 -36.53
CA ARG A 29 -23.49 -18.07 -35.81
C ARG A 29 -23.28 -19.07 -34.67
N PHE A 30 -23.63 -18.68 -33.45
CA PHE A 30 -24.04 -19.64 -32.42
C PHE A 30 -25.39 -19.22 -31.83
N SER A 31 -26.31 -20.16 -31.87
CA SER A 31 -27.72 -20.02 -31.51
C SER A 31 -27.95 -20.58 -30.11
N ALA A 32 -28.87 -19.92 -29.40
CA ALA A 32 -29.75 -20.41 -28.34
C ALA A 32 -29.17 -20.87 -26.97
N GLY A 33 -29.75 -20.28 -25.91
CA GLY A 33 -29.86 -20.95 -24.61
C GLY A 33 -29.75 -20.07 -23.36
N LEU A 34 -30.60 -19.04 -23.18
CA LEU A 34 -30.78 -18.41 -21.87
C LEU A 34 -31.85 -19.17 -21.06
N PRO A 35 -31.56 -19.65 -19.83
CA PRO A 35 -32.59 -19.93 -18.86
C PRO A 35 -32.82 -18.70 -17.98
N THR A 36 -34.08 -18.31 -17.92
CA THR A 36 -34.67 -17.31 -17.05
C THR A 36 -34.62 -17.78 -15.59
N LEU A 37 -33.96 -17.00 -14.72
CA LEU A 37 -34.03 -17.18 -13.27
C LEU A 37 -34.86 -16.03 -12.67
N SER A 38 -36.00 -16.43 -12.13
CA SER A 38 -37.03 -15.63 -11.48
C SER A 38 -36.56 -15.12 -10.11
N LEU A 39 -36.48 -13.79 -9.97
CA LEU A 39 -36.30 -13.10 -8.70
C LEU A 39 -37.62 -13.09 -7.90
N PRO A 40 -37.64 -13.48 -6.62
CA PRO A 40 -38.81 -13.27 -5.78
C PRO A 40 -38.92 -11.79 -5.36
N ARG A 41 -40.07 -11.19 -5.66
CA ARG A 41 -40.51 -9.87 -5.20
C ARG A 41 -40.53 -9.81 -3.66
N PHE A 42 -39.64 -9.02 -3.07
CA PHE A 42 -39.78 -8.55 -1.70
C PHE A 42 -40.96 -7.57 -1.61
N ARG A 43 -42.06 -7.99 -0.99
CA ARG A 43 -43.24 -7.16 -0.72
C ARG A 43 -43.00 -6.36 0.56
N ALA A 44 -42.79 -5.06 0.42
CA ALA A 44 -42.78 -4.11 1.53
C ALA A 44 -44.12 -4.14 2.28
N ARG A 45 -44.13 -4.54 3.55
CA ARG A 45 -45.26 -4.28 4.46
C ARG A 45 -45.01 -2.95 5.17
N ARG A 46 -45.64 -1.89 4.66
CA ARG A 46 -46.04 -0.74 5.49
C ARG A 46 -47.21 -1.21 6.35
N PHE A 47 -47.09 -1.12 7.67
CA PHE A 47 -48.25 -1.17 8.56
C PHE A 47 -48.40 0.20 9.20
N PHE A 48 -49.44 0.90 8.73
CA PHE A 48 -49.95 2.14 9.31
C PHE A 48 -50.85 1.78 10.49
N SER A 49 -50.66 2.53 11.58
CA SER A 49 -51.65 2.99 12.57
C SER A 49 -53.04 2.35 12.57
N GLU A 50 -53.42 1.76 13.71
CA GLU A 50 -54.75 1.98 14.27
C GLU A 50 -54.69 1.92 15.81
N LYS A 51 -54.85 3.08 16.45
CA LYS A 51 -55.29 3.16 17.84
C LYS A 51 -56.69 2.56 17.91
N ARG A 52 -56.90 1.57 18.77
CA ARG A 52 -58.24 1.24 19.24
C ARG A 52 -58.20 1.03 20.75
N LEU A 53 -58.80 1.99 21.46
CA LEU A 53 -59.26 1.82 22.83
C LEU A 53 -60.11 0.56 22.91
N ASN A 54 -59.91 -0.26 23.94
CA ASN A 54 -61.07 -0.86 24.59
C ASN A 54 -60.85 -1.01 26.09
N SER A 55 -61.72 -0.33 26.83
CA SER A 55 -61.98 -0.50 28.25
C SER A 55 -63.01 -1.62 28.39
N SER A 56 -62.76 -2.61 29.25
CA SER A 56 -63.81 -3.13 30.13
C SER A 56 -63.28 -4.11 31.17
N HIS A 57 -63.73 -3.82 32.40
CA HIS A 57 -63.68 -4.60 33.62
C HIS A 57 -64.16 -6.05 33.49
N LYS A 58 -63.52 -6.96 34.25
CA LYS A 58 -64.16 -7.91 35.19
C LYS A 58 -63.07 -8.65 35.97
N LEU A 59 -62.85 -8.32 37.24
CA LEU A 59 -63.52 -8.84 38.45
C LEU A 59 -63.00 -10.22 38.92
N GLN A 60 -62.57 -10.22 40.19
CA GLN A 60 -62.52 -11.30 41.17
C GLN A 60 -61.51 -12.44 40.98
N ARG A 61 -60.49 -12.43 41.85
CA ARG A 61 -60.58 -13.28 43.06
C ARG A 61 -59.69 -12.77 44.18
N SER A 62 -60.36 -12.40 45.25
CA SER A 62 -59.81 -12.07 46.56
C SER A 62 -59.20 -13.30 47.21
N LEU A 63 -58.01 -13.16 47.79
CA LEU A 63 -57.63 -13.93 48.97
C LEU A 63 -57.00 -12.96 49.97
N LYS A 64 -57.78 -12.71 51.02
CA LYS A 64 -57.52 -11.82 52.14
C LYS A 64 -57.25 -12.72 53.34
N ILE A 65 -56.02 -12.75 53.84
CA ILE A 65 -55.67 -13.22 55.18
C ILE A 65 -54.68 -12.18 55.71
N ARG A 66 -55.19 -11.15 56.39
CA ARG A 66 -55.31 -10.96 57.84
C ARG A 66 -53.96 -10.51 58.46
N VAL A 67 -53.94 -9.21 58.73
CA VAL A 67 -53.04 -8.45 59.62
C VAL A 67 -53.09 -9.01 61.05
N GLN A 68 -51.96 -9.12 61.74
CA GLN A 68 -51.64 -8.46 63.03
C GLN A 68 -50.30 -9.03 63.58
N GLU A 69 -49.36 -8.14 63.89
CA GLU A 69 -48.08 -8.41 64.59
C GLU A 69 -48.28 -8.92 66.04
N PRO A 70 -47.25 -9.56 66.59
CA PRO A 70 -46.82 -9.24 67.95
C PRO A 70 -45.32 -8.91 68.05
N ASN A 71 -45.02 -7.94 68.92
CA ASN A 71 -43.68 -7.54 69.38
C ASN A 71 -42.87 -8.70 69.96
N HIS A 72 -41.55 -8.68 69.75
CA HIS A 72 -40.51 -8.45 70.77
C HIS A 72 -39.22 -9.25 70.49
N ASP A 73 -38.09 -8.55 70.67
CA ASP A 73 -36.72 -8.99 70.92
C ASP A 73 -35.92 -9.73 69.84
N GLY A 74 -34.84 -9.07 69.40
CA GLY A 74 -33.66 -9.78 68.94
C GLY A 74 -32.76 -8.99 68.00
N GLY A 75 -31.67 -8.44 68.55
CA GLY A 75 -30.40 -8.27 67.83
C GLY A 75 -30.28 -7.06 66.90
N GLY A 76 -29.47 -6.08 67.32
CA GLY A 76 -28.95 -5.08 66.40
C GLY A 76 -28.02 -5.74 65.38
N GLU A 77 -28.44 -5.76 64.12
CA GLU A 77 -27.58 -6.03 62.98
C GLU A 77 -27.30 -4.72 62.24
N LEU A 78 -26.03 -4.58 61.84
CA LEU A 78 -25.42 -3.41 61.22
C LEU A 78 -26.20 -2.92 59.99
N GLU A 79 -26.41 -1.61 59.91
CA GLU A 79 -26.74 -0.92 58.66
C GLU A 79 -25.61 -1.17 57.64
N GLU A 80 -25.76 -2.18 56.79
CA GLU A 80 -24.95 -2.28 55.58
C GLU A 80 -25.61 -1.43 54.49
N SER A 81 -25.15 -0.19 54.42
CA SER A 81 -25.42 0.76 53.33
C SER A 81 -25.21 0.08 51.97
N PHE A 82 -26.30 -0.21 51.25
CA PHE A 82 -26.27 -0.64 49.85
C PHE A 82 -25.72 0.51 48.98
N LYS A 83 -24.40 0.56 48.83
CA LYS A 83 -23.74 1.39 47.82
C LYS A 83 -24.12 0.84 46.45
N PRO A 84 -24.71 1.62 45.53
CA PRO A 84 -24.95 1.16 44.18
C PRO A 84 -23.60 0.77 43.57
N GLY A 85 -23.47 -0.51 43.22
CA GLY A 85 -22.26 -1.05 42.62
C GLY A 85 -21.88 -0.23 41.40
N VAL A 86 -20.74 0.44 41.50
CA VAL A 86 -20.06 1.04 40.35
C VAL A 86 -19.82 -0.10 39.36
N LYS A 87 -20.57 -0.10 38.25
CA LYS A 87 -20.34 -1.03 37.14
C LYS A 87 -18.88 -0.86 36.70
N PRO A 88 -18.03 -1.90 36.74
CA PRO A 88 -16.66 -1.78 36.27
C PRO A 88 -16.72 -1.44 34.78
N SER A 89 -16.33 -0.21 34.43
CA SER A 89 -16.22 0.22 33.04
C SER A 89 -15.15 -0.62 32.36
N LEU A 90 -15.57 -1.51 31.45
CA LEU A 90 -14.64 -2.19 30.56
C LEU A 90 -13.79 -1.13 29.83
N PRO A 91 -12.46 -1.27 29.79
CA PRO A 91 -11.61 -0.35 29.07
C PRO A 91 -11.95 -0.47 27.59
N SER A 92 -12.58 0.57 27.07
CA SER A 92 -13.00 0.63 25.69
C SER A 92 -11.79 0.82 24.77
N VAL A 93 -11.77 0.06 23.67
CA VAL A 93 -10.85 0.28 22.56
C VAL A 93 -10.85 1.77 22.18
N PRO A 94 -9.68 2.42 22.07
CA PRO A 94 -9.59 3.86 21.77
C PRO A 94 -9.84 4.11 20.28
N TYR A 95 -11.08 3.92 19.83
CA TYR A 95 -11.46 4.07 18.41
C TYR A 95 -11.06 5.43 17.81
N GLY A 96 -11.03 6.50 18.60
CA GLY A 96 -10.54 7.82 18.16
C GLY A 96 -9.05 7.82 17.76
N LEU A 97 -8.19 7.18 18.57
CA LEU A 97 -6.77 7.04 18.27
C LEU A 97 -6.56 6.17 17.02
N ILE A 98 -7.28 5.05 16.94
CA ILE A 98 -7.20 4.12 15.80
C ILE A 98 -7.61 4.83 14.51
N THR A 99 -8.73 5.56 14.51
CA THR A 99 -9.17 6.34 13.35
C THR A 99 -8.12 7.39 12.96
N GLY A 100 -7.56 8.12 13.92
CA GLY A 100 -6.52 9.12 13.64
C GLY A 100 -5.28 8.52 12.99
N LEU A 101 -4.73 7.44 13.56
CA LEU A 101 -3.56 6.74 13.01
C LEU A 101 -3.85 6.16 11.62
N ALA A 102 -5.03 5.55 11.43
CA ALA A 102 -5.42 4.98 10.14
C ALA A 102 -5.63 6.05 9.07
N SER A 103 -6.18 7.22 9.43
CA SER A 103 -6.32 8.35 8.50
C SER A 103 -4.97 8.91 8.06
N VAL A 104 -3.98 8.99 8.95
CA VAL A 104 -2.61 9.41 8.56
C VAL A 104 -2.02 8.42 7.56
N GLY A 105 -2.10 7.11 7.81
CA GLY A 105 -1.63 6.10 6.88
C GLY A 105 -2.39 6.09 5.54
N PHE A 106 -3.69 6.42 5.56
CA PHE A 106 -4.48 6.59 4.34
C PHE A 106 -3.97 7.76 3.49
N VAL A 107 -3.67 8.91 4.10
CA VAL A 107 -3.13 10.08 3.39
C VAL A 107 -1.74 9.77 2.82
N GLU A 108 -0.88 9.12 3.61
CA GLU A 108 0.45 8.70 3.16
C GLU A 108 0.36 7.79 1.93
N THR A 109 -0.44 6.72 2.01
CA THR A 109 -0.60 5.76 0.90
C THR A 109 -1.34 6.33 -0.29
N ALA A 110 -2.26 7.29 -0.10
CA ALA A 110 -2.91 8.02 -1.17
C ALA A 110 -1.89 8.86 -1.96
N TYR A 111 -1.01 9.58 -1.26
CA TYR A 111 0.05 10.37 -1.89
C TYR A 111 0.97 9.48 -2.74
N LEU A 112 1.44 8.36 -2.18
CA LEU A 112 2.32 7.44 -2.91
C LEU A 112 1.60 6.78 -4.11
N THR A 113 0.32 6.45 -3.96
CA THR A 113 -0.49 5.92 -5.07
C THR A 113 -0.62 6.94 -6.19
N TRP A 114 -0.87 8.20 -5.85
CA TRP A 114 -0.95 9.29 -6.84
C TRP A 114 0.40 9.53 -7.53
N ALA A 115 1.51 9.55 -6.78
CA ALA A 115 2.85 9.71 -7.35
C ALA A 115 3.18 8.57 -8.34
N LYS A 116 2.85 7.33 -7.96
CA LYS A 116 3.08 6.15 -8.82
C LYS A 116 2.28 6.19 -10.12
N ILE A 117 1.04 6.66 -10.08
CA ILE A 117 0.16 6.75 -11.26
C ILE A 117 0.52 7.95 -12.15
N SER A 118 0.98 9.05 -11.56
CA SER A 118 1.39 10.24 -12.30
C SER A 118 2.81 10.14 -12.89
N GLY A 119 3.61 9.15 -12.47
CA GLY A 119 5.00 8.99 -12.90
C GLY A 119 5.91 10.12 -12.42
N GLY A 120 5.50 10.84 -11.37
CA GLY A 120 6.26 11.96 -10.80
C GLY A 120 7.26 11.49 -9.73
N PRO A 121 8.37 12.21 -9.54
CA PRO A 121 9.36 11.87 -8.51
C PRO A 121 8.75 12.04 -7.11
N VAL A 122 9.09 11.13 -6.19
CA VAL A 122 8.67 11.24 -4.79
C VAL A 122 9.67 12.06 -4.00
N THR A 123 9.18 13.04 -3.25
CA THR A 123 10.03 13.84 -2.35
C THR A 123 10.26 13.07 -1.05
N CYS A 124 11.48 12.57 -0.86
CA CYS A 124 11.83 11.83 0.35
C CYS A 124 12.40 12.80 1.40
N PRO A 125 11.70 13.03 2.54
CA PRO A 125 12.09 14.04 3.52
C PRO A 125 13.34 13.67 4.32
N VAL A 126 13.69 12.38 4.39
CA VAL A 126 14.86 11.88 5.12
C VAL A 126 15.45 10.67 4.37
N GLY A 127 16.75 10.73 4.05
CA GLY A 127 17.49 9.66 3.38
C GLY A 127 17.57 9.79 1.85
N SER A 128 18.55 9.11 1.24
CA SER A 128 18.68 8.96 -0.22
C SER A 128 18.24 7.55 -0.65
N GLY A 129 17.79 7.40 -1.90
CA GLY A 129 17.40 6.09 -2.49
C GLY A 129 15.96 5.63 -2.20
N CYS A 130 15.10 6.52 -1.70
CA CYS A 130 13.70 6.18 -1.42
C CYS A 130 12.86 6.04 -2.71
N ASN A 131 13.21 6.74 -3.80
CA ASN A 131 12.66 6.47 -5.13
C ASN A 131 13.04 5.07 -5.62
N ASP A 132 14.30 4.66 -5.49
CA ASP A 132 14.76 3.31 -5.90
C ASP A 132 13.96 2.19 -5.21
N VAL A 133 13.65 2.37 -3.93
CA VAL A 133 12.79 1.44 -3.17
C VAL A 133 11.36 1.42 -3.72
N LEU A 134 10.78 2.61 -3.96
CA LEU A 134 9.40 2.75 -4.43
C LEU A 134 9.22 2.36 -5.90
N ASP A 135 10.29 2.34 -6.69
CA ASP A 135 10.32 1.87 -8.09
C ASP A 135 10.83 0.45 -8.27
N SER A 136 11.31 -0.18 -7.19
CA SER A 136 11.73 -1.58 -7.21
C SER A 136 10.59 -2.56 -7.54
N SER A 137 10.98 -3.79 -7.86
CA SER A 137 10.06 -4.92 -8.04
C SER A 137 9.17 -5.20 -6.83
N TYR A 138 9.62 -4.84 -5.63
CA TYR A 138 8.89 -5.04 -4.38
C TYR A 138 7.77 -4.01 -4.17
N ALA A 139 7.72 -2.95 -4.98
CA ALA A 139 6.65 -1.96 -4.96
C ALA A 139 5.35 -2.46 -5.61
N TYR A 140 5.35 -3.67 -6.17
CA TYR A 140 4.18 -4.31 -6.77
C TYR A 140 3.92 -5.66 -6.12
N VAL A 141 2.65 -5.93 -5.80
CA VAL A 141 2.19 -7.23 -5.29
C VAL A 141 1.10 -7.75 -6.22
N PHE A 142 1.31 -8.93 -6.82
CA PHE A 142 0.43 -9.48 -7.86
C PHE A 142 0.13 -8.51 -9.02
N GLY A 143 1.11 -7.67 -9.40
CA GLY A 143 0.96 -6.66 -10.46
C GLY A 143 0.22 -5.37 -10.03
N VAL A 144 -0.23 -5.29 -8.78
CA VAL A 144 -0.90 -4.11 -8.22
C VAL A 144 0.11 -3.30 -7.41
N PRO A 145 0.15 -1.95 -7.57
CA PRO A 145 1.00 -1.11 -6.72
C PRO A 145 0.71 -1.34 -5.24
N LEU A 146 1.75 -1.61 -4.46
CA LEU A 146 1.66 -1.86 -3.02
C LEU A 146 1.03 -0.67 -2.28
N ALA A 147 1.29 0.56 -2.74
CA ALA A 147 0.68 1.78 -2.21
C ALA A 147 -0.86 1.74 -2.29
N LEU A 148 -1.42 1.18 -3.37
CA LEU A 148 -2.87 1.03 -3.52
C LEU A 148 -3.45 0.00 -2.54
N VAL A 149 -2.72 -1.09 -2.29
CA VAL A 149 -3.11 -2.07 -1.27
C VAL A 149 -3.10 -1.43 0.12
N GLY A 150 -2.08 -0.63 0.42
CA GLY A 150 -2.00 0.17 1.64
C GLY A 150 -3.17 1.14 1.78
N LEU A 151 -3.54 1.84 0.70
CA LEU A 151 -4.67 2.78 0.68
C LEU A 151 -5.98 2.09 1.09
N VAL A 152 -6.26 0.92 0.51
CA VAL A 152 -7.44 0.13 0.84
C VAL A 152 -7.39 -0.36 2.29
N ALA A 153 -6.23 -0.85 2.76
CA ALA A 153 -6.06 -1.33 4.12
C ALA A 153 -6.30 -0.23 5.16
N TYR A 154 -5.56 0.89 5.08
CA TYR A 154 -5.72 2.02 5.99
C TYR A 154 -7.12 2.64 5.90
N GLY A 155 -7.67 2.76 4.69
CA GLY A 155 -9.04 3.26 4.48
C GLY A 155 -10.10 2.37 5.12
N SER A 156 -9.96 1.05 5.02
CA SER A 156 -10.88 0.10 5.64
C SER A 156 -10.85 0.18 7.17
N VAL A 157 -9.66 0.30 7.77
CA VAL A 157 -9.50 0.46 9.22
C VAL A 157 -10.12 1.79 9.68
N ALA A 158 -9.81 2.90 8.99
CA ALA A 158 -10.35 4.22 9.31
C ALA A 158 -11.88 4.26 9.21
N PHE A 159 -12.46 3.61 8.19
CA PHE A 159 -13.91 3.51 8.02
C PHE A 159 -14.56 2.68 9.14
N LEU A 160 -14.01 1.49 9.43
CA LEU A 160 -14.55 0.61 10.48
C LEU A 160 -14.44 1.27 11.86
N SER A 161 -13.31 1.86 12.22
CA SER A 161 -13.12 2.52 13.51
C SER A 161 -13.91 3.84 13.61
N GLY A 162 -14.01 4.59 12.51
CA GLY A 162 -14.77 5.84 12.44
C GLY A 162 -16.27 5.64 12.63
N ASN A 163 -16.86 4.68 11.93
CA ASN A 163 -18.29 4.34 12.10
C ASN A 163 -18.61 3.92 13.53
N ARG A 164 -17.69 3.21 14.20
CA ARG A 164 -17.85 2.79 15.59
C ARG A 164 -17.66 3.93 16.59
N LEU A 165 -16.76 4.88 16.30
CA LEU A 165 -16.60 6.09 17.10
C LEU A 165 -17.88 6.92 17.11
N ILE A 166 -18.54 7.05 15.95
CA ILE A 166 -19.81 7.76 15.80
C ILE A 166 -20.94 6.99 16.50
N ALA A 167 -21.08 5.68 16.25
CA ALA A 167 -22.12 4.84 16.85
C ALA A 167 -22.06 4.74 18.39
N ARG A 168 -20.86 4.87 18.98
CA ARG A 168 -20.69 4.88 20.44
C ARG A 168 -21.40 6.07 21.12
N SER A 169 -21.56 7.19 20.42
CA SER A 169 -22.26 8.37 20.96
C SER A 169 -23.78 8.22 21.07
N SER A 170 -24.38 7.23 20.40
CA SER A 170 -25.83 7.07 20.28
C SER A 170 -26.43 5.88 21.06
N SER A 171 -25.73 5.39 22.09
CA SER A 171 -26.12 4.39 23.11
C SER A 171 -27.58 3.90 23.10
N GLU A 172 -27.83 2.76 22.45
CA GLU A 172 -28.65 1.62 22.93
C GLU A 172 -28.66 0.58 21.79
N THR A 173 -28.29 -0.69 22.06
CA THR A 173 -28.29 -1.86 21.12
C THR A 173 -27.02 -2.20 20.31
N LEU A 174 -25.84 -2.31 20.95
CA LEU A 174 -24.60 -2.77 20.26
C LEU A 174 -23.91 -3.99 20.90
N GLY A 175 -24.67 -4.97 21.42
CA GLY A 175 -24.06 -6.13 22.09
C GLY A 175 -23.37 -7.15 21.17
N GLU A 176 -24.01 -7.54 20.06
CA GLU A 176 -23.46 -8.58 19.15
C GLU A 176 -22.62 -8.00 18.00
N GLU A 177 -23.01 -6.83 17.48
CA GLU A 177 -22.33 -6.12 16.41
C GLU A 177 -20.91 -5.63 16.79
N GLU A 178 -20.64 -5.43 18.08
CA GLU A 178 -19.34 -4.96 18.56
C GLU A 178 -18.26 -6.05 18.48
N ASN A 179 -18.65 -7.33 18.61
CA ASN A 179 -17.71 -8.44 18.64
C ASN A 179 -17.05 -8.70 17.29
N TRP A 180 -17.81 -8.75 16.19
CA TRP A 180 -17.24 -9.02 14.86
C TRP A 180 -16.35 -7.89 14.37
N ALA A 181 -16.74 -6.63 14.60
CA ALA A 181 -15.96 -5.47 14.16
C ALA A 181 -14.61 -5.41 14.88
N ARG A 182 -14.59 -5.75 16.18
CA ARG A 182 -13.37 -5.87 16.97
C ARG A 182 -12.45 -6.98 16.44
N TRP A 183 -13.01 -8.13 16.05
CA TRP A 183 -12.24 -9.22 15.45
C TRP A 183 -11.68 -8.87 14.06
N LEU A 184 -12.45 -8.18 13.22
CA LEU A 184 -11.97 -7.69 11.93
C LEU A 184 -10.87 -6.64 12.09
N LEU A 185 -11.03 -5.68 13.00
CA LEU A 185 -10.00 -4.67 13.28
C LEU A 185 -8.72 -5.34 13.79
N LEU A 186 -8.83 -6.32 14.68
CA LEU A 186 -7.68 -7.06 15.18
C LEU A 186 -6.97 -7.85 14.06
N GLY A 187 -7.75 -8.53 13.20
CA GLY A 187 -7.21 -9.25 12.05
C GLY A 187 -6.53 -8.33 11.04
N ALA A 188 -7.19 -7.22 10.66
CA ALA A 188 -6.68 -6.25 9.70
C ALA A 188 -5.39 -5.58 10.21
N THR A 189 -5.38 -5.08 11.44
CA THR A 189 -4.17 -4.44 12.01
C THR A 189 -3.02 -5.43 12.22
N THR A 190 -3.32 -6.70 12.52
CA THR A 190 -2.30 -7.76 12.56
C THR A 190 -1.71 -8.00 11.17
N ALA A 191 -2.55 -8.11 10.14
CA ALA A 191 -2.10 -8.29 8.77
C ALA A 191 -1.22 -7.12 8.28
N MET A 192 -1.61 -5.88 8.59
CA MET A 192 -0.83 -4.69 8.27
C MET A 192 0.53 -4.69 8.97
N ALA A 193 0.58 -4.92 10.28
CA ALA A 193 1.83 -4.94 11.02
C ALA A 193 2.79 -6.05 10.55
N VAL A 194 2.27 -7.26 10.27
CA VAL A 194 3.07 -8.37 9.75
C VAL A 194 3.57 -8.07 8.33
N SER A 195 2.73 -7.46 7.48
CA SER A 195 3.16 -7.04 6.14
C SER A 195 4.27 -5.98 6.21
N SER A 196 4.12 -4.97 7.06
CA SER A 196 5.15 -3.95 7.27
C SER A 196 6.47 -4.54 7.80
N ALA A 197 6.40 -5.50 8.73
CA ALA A 197 7.59 -6.20 9.21
C ALA A 197 8.30 -6.97 8.08
N TYR A 198 7.53 -7.63 7.21
CA TYR A 198 8.05 -8.34 6.05
C TYR A 198 8.73 -7.40 5.04
N PHE A 199 8.13 -6.23 4.77
CA PHE A 199 8.76 -5.23 3.91
C PHE A 199 10.03 -4.65 4.51
N MET A 200 10.07 -4.41 5.82
CA MET A 200 11.30 -4.03 6.52
C MET A 200 12.40 -5.09 6.43
N TYR A 201 12.01 -6.36 6.50
CA TYR A 201 12.94 -7.47 6.27
C TYR A 201 13.50 -7.44 4.84
N ILE A 202 12.67 -7.20 3.82
CA ILE A 202 13.13 -7.06 2.42
C ILE A 202 14.07 -5.86 2.27
N LEU A 203 13.74 -4.71 2.85
CA LEU A 203 14.55 -3.50 2.76
C LEU A 203 15.97 -3.72 3.29
N THR A 204 16.08 -4.40 4.43
CA THR A 204 17.38 -4.66 5.08
C THR A 204 18.18 -5.79 4.42
N THR A 205 17.52 -6.79 3.83
CA THR A 205 18.22 -7.98 3.30
C THR A 205 18.38 -8.01 1.79
N LYS A 206 17.46 -7.41 1.02
CA LYS A 206 17.42 -7.47 -0.45
C LYS A 206 17.80 -6.16 -1.12
N LEU A 207 17.54 -5.03 -0.48
CA LEU A 207 17.73 -3.69 -1.05
C LEU A 207 18.92 -2.94 -0.43
N GLY A 208 19.89 -3.67 0.12
CA GLY A 208 21.15 -3.10 0.62
C GLY A 208 21.02 -2.14 1.81
N GLY A 209 19.85 -2.08 2.46
CA GLY A 209 19.62 -1.20 3.61
C GLY A 209 19.30 0.25 3.25
N ALA A 210 18.81 0.55 2.05
CA ALA A 210 18.35 1.89 1.69
C ALA A 210 17.30 2.43 2.69
N SER A 211 17.43 3.70 3.08
CA SER A 211 16.54 4.34 4.04
C SER A 211 15.30 4.91 3.34
N CYS A 212 14.17 4.20 3.43
CA CYS A 212 12.88 4.66 2.94
C CYS A 212 12.03 5.26 4.07
N ALA A 213 11.96 6.59 4.16
CA ALA A 213 11.21 7.30 5.21
C ALA A 213 9.72 6.92 5.24
N PHE A 214 9.07 6.77 4.08
CA PHE A 214 7.67 6.33 3.99
C PHE A 214 7.50 4.88 4.49
N CYS A 215 8.42 3.98 4.13
CA CYS A 215 8.37 2.60 4.58
C CYS A 215 8.50 2.49 6.11
N ILE A 216 9.38 3.32 6.71
CA ILE A 216 9.52 3.46 8.16
C ILE A 216 8.25 4.05 8.78
N GLY A 217 7.71 5.12 8.20
CA GLY A 217 6.46 5.76 8.65
C GLY A 217 5.30 4.78 8.70
N SER A 218 5.05 4.09 7.58
CA SER A 218 4.00 3.08 7.48
C SER A 218 4.20 1.90 8.44
N ALA A 219 5.45 1.48 8.70
CA ALA A 219 5.72 0.47 9.73
C ALA A 219 5.34 0.97 11.13
N VAL A 220 5.77 2.17 11.51
CA VAL A 220 5.44 2.78 12.80
C VAL A 220 3.92 2.91 12.97
N LEU A 221 3.21 3.36 11.93
CA LEU A 221 1.75 3.46 11.95
C LEU A 221 1.09 2.09 12.11
N SER A 222 1.51 1.08 11.35
CA SER A 222 0.93 -0.27 11.42
C SER A 222 1.15 -0.94 12.78
N PHE A 223 2.35 -0.83 13.36
CA PHE A 223 2.62 -1.32 14.71
C PHE A 223 1.82 -0.55 15.76
N SER A 224 1.71 0.78 15.65
CA SER A 224 0.91 1.60 16.57
C SER A 224 -0.57 1.24 16.52
N LEU A 225 -1.11 0.95 15.34
CA LEU A 225 -2.47 0.46 15.15
C LEU A 225 -2.68 -0.90 15.81
N LEU A 226 -1.77 -1.86 15.61
CA LEU A 226 -1.83 -3.16 16.28
C LEU A 226 -1.78 -3.02 17.80
N LEU A 227 -0.86 -2.22 18.33
CA LEU A 227 -0.76 -1.98 19.78
C LEU A 227 -2.04 -1.35 20.35
N SER A 228 -2.71 -0.50 19.58
CA SER A 228 -3.96 0.15 19.97
C SER A 228 -5.18 -0.79 19.92
N THR A 229 -5.14 -1.84 19.10
CA THR A 229 -6.21 -2.85 19.00
C THR A 229 -6.01 -4.03 19.95
N LEU A 230 -4.79 -4.25 20.43
CA LEU A 230 -4.47 -5.34 21.36
C LEU A 230 -5.25 -5.20 22.68
N PRO A 231 -5.81 -6.29 23.22
CA PRO A 231 -6.56 -6.28 24.49
C PRO A 231 -5.67 -6.15 25.74
N VAL A 232 -4.44 -5.66 25.60
CA VAL A 232 -3.41 -5.60 26.66
C VAL A 232 -3.76 -4.59 27.76
N ARG A 233 -4.67 -3.65 27.49
CA ARG A 233 -5.02 -2.55 28.39
C ARG A 233 -6.34 -2.79 29.14
N GLY A 234 -6.46 -3.91 29.86
CA GLY A 234 -7.58 -4.16 30.78
C GLY A 234 -7.32 -5.18 31.89
N PRO A 235 -7.95 -5.02 33.08
CA PRO A 235 -7.71 -5.89 34.22
C PRO A 235 -8.29 -7.28 33.94
N SER A 236 -7.46 -8.30 34.19
CA SER A 236 -7.71 -9.74 34.20
C SER A 236 -8.99 -10.21 33.49
N PHE A 237 -8.80 -10.69 32.25
CA PHE A 237 -9.77 -11.53 31.56
C PHE A 237 -10.23 -12.65 32.51
N GLY A 238 -11.46 -12.54 32.99
CA GLY A 238 -12.19 -13.66 33.56
C GLY A 238 -12.14 -14.82 32.56
N SER A 239 -11.84 -15.99 33.10
CA SER A 239 -11.62 -17.25 32.38
C SER A 239 -12.78 -17.61 31.43
N SER A 240 -12.68 -17.17 30.17
CA SER A 240 -13.31 -17.81 29.01
C SER A 240 -12.46 -17.56 27.75
N SER A 241 -11.40 -18.37 27.66
CA SER A 241 -10.49 -18.60 26.51
C SER A 241 -9.50 -17.48 26.10
N PRO A 242 -8.39 -17.29 26.84
CA PRO A 242 -7.21 -16.58 26.35
C PRO A 242 -6.53 -17.22 25.11
N VAL A 243 -7.12 -18.28 24.55
CA VAL A 243 -6.56 -19.10 23.47
C VAL A 243 -7.07 -18.68 22.07
N ASN A 244 -8.17 -17.93 21.95
CA ASN A 244 -8.77 -17.65 20.64
C ASN A 244 -8.13 -16.48 19.88
N TRP A 245 -7.78 -15.37 20.55
CA TRP A 245 -7.22 -14.20 19.85
C TRP A 245 -5.78 -14.38 19.40
N LYS A 246 -4.95 -15.03 20.24
CA LYS A 246 -3.57 -15.38 19.88
C LYS A 246 -3.53 -16.36 18.71
N ARG A 247 -4.40 -17.38 18.70
CA ARG A 247 -4.54 -18.31 17.58
C ARG A 247 -4.94 -17.60 16.29
N MET A 248 -5.88 -16.65 16.37
CA MET A 248 -6.28 -15.88 15.19
C MET A 248 -5.14 -15.00 14.67
N GLN A 249 -4.41 -14.30 15.55
CA GLN A 249 -3.26 -13.49 15.13
C GLN A 249 -2.14 -14.33 14.54
N LEU A 250 -1.84 -15.50 15.12
CA LEU A 250 -0.88 -16.44 14.55
C LEU A 250 -1.33 -16.96 13.19
N ALA A 251 -2.60 -17.31 13.03
CA ALA A 251 -3.14 -17.77 11.76
C ALA A 251 -3.08 -16.68 10.68
N VAL A 252 -3.53 -15.46 11.00
CA VAL A 252 -3.47 -14.30 10.09
C VAL A 252 -2.02 -13.95 9.76
N GLY A 253 -1.15 -13.88 10.76
CA GLY A 253 0.27 -13.57 10.57
C GLY A 253 0.96 -14.62 9.69
N ALA A 254 0.74 -15.91 9.96
CA ALA A 254 1.27 -16.99 9.13
C ALA A 254 0.73 -16.92 7.70
N ALA A 255 -0.58 -16.69 7.52
CA ALA A 255 -1.20 -16.56 6.20
C ALA A 255 -0.62 -15.38 5.41
N VAL A 256 -0.39 -14.24 6.06
CA VAL A 256 0.23 -13.06 5.44
C VAL A 256 1.68 -13.35 5.07
N VAL A 257 2.47 -13.92 5.99
CA VAL A 257 3.87 -14.27 5.69
C VAL A 257 3.95 -15.26 4.53
N VAL A 258 3.12 -16.31 4.53
CA VAL A 258 3.07 -17.27 3.42
C VAL A 258 2.62 -16.58 2.13
N GLY A 259 1.57 -15.77 2.17
CA GLY A 259 1.06 -15.04 1.00
C GLY A 259 2.10 -14.10 0.39
N LEU A 260 2.80 -13.33 1.22
CA LEU A 260 3.88 -12.45 0.78
C LEU A 260 5.11 -13.25 0.33
N SER A 261 5.45 -14.36 1.00
CA SER A 261 6.54 -15.24 0.58
C SER A 261 6.23 -15.92 -0.74
N VAL A 262 4.97 -16.23 -1.04
CA VAL A 262 4.56 -16.72 -2.37
C VAL A 262 4.65 -15.57 -3.37
N ALA A 263 4.06 -14.41 -3.06
CA ALA A 263 4.06 -13.25 -3.96
C ALA A 263 5.49 -12.77 -4.32
N PHE A 264 6.41 -12.81 -3.35
CA PHE A 264 7.78 -12.30 -3.50
C PHE A 264 8.85 -13.38 -3.64
N GLY A 265 8.58 -14.62 -3.23
CA GLY A 265 9.37 -15.78 -3.63
C GLY A 265 9.25 -16.03 -5.12
N ASP A 266 8.05 -15.77 -5.66
CA ASP A 266 7.83 -15.57 -7.08
C ASP A 266 8.08 -14.12 -7.52
N ALA A 267 8.61 -13.13 -6.77
CA ALA A 267 8.90 -11.81 -7.39
C ALA A 267 10.09 -11.87 -8.36
N ASN A 268 11.04 -12.79 -8.14
CA ASN A 268 11.98 -13.20 -9.19
C ASN A 268 11.24 -13.86 -10.37
N SER A 269 10.13 -14.54 -10.09
CA SER A 269 9.36 -15.31 -11.05
C SER A 269 8.13 -14.58 -11.63
N ALA A 270 7.73 -13.41 -11.14
CA ALA A 270 6.55 -12.64 -11.54
C ALA A 270 7.01 -11.65 -12.60
N PHE A 271 8.24 -11.14 -12.46
CA PHE A 271 9.06 -10.74 -13.60
C PHE A 271 9.32 -11.90 -14.58
N ALA A 272 9.39 -13.16 -14.13
CA ALA A 272 9.46 -14.32 -15.03
C ALA A 272 8.10 -14.88 -15.53
N ARG A 273 6.97 -14.39 -15.00
CA ARG A 273 5.59 -14.74 -15.41
C ARG A 273 5.03 -13.69 -16.37
N GLN A 274 5.73 -12.57 -16.52
CA GLN A 274 5.93 -11.97 -17.84
C GLN A 274 6.78 -12.96 -18.68
N GLY A 275 6.20 -14.11 -19.05
CA GLY A 275 6.87 -15.10 -19.89
C GLY A 275 7.29 -14.46 -21.21
N ASP A 276 8.55 -14.66 -21.60
CA ASP A 276 9.21 -14.06 -22.76
C ASP A 276 9.16 -12.52 -22.82
N ILE A 277 9.74 -11.85 -21.80
CA ILE A 277 10.32 -10.52 -22.05
C ILE A 277 11.52 -10.73 -22.98
N ASP A 278 11.25 -10.72 -24.29
CA ASP A 278 12.25 -10.52 -25.34
C ASP A 278 12.24 -9.03 -25.68
N LEU A 279 13.11 -8.26 -25.04
CA LEU A 279 13.29 -6.84 -25.32
C LEU A 279 14.32 -6.73 -26.44
N PRO A 280 13.93 -6.31 -27.65
CA PRO A 280 14.90 -5.99 -28.68
C PRO A 280 15.79 -4.85 -28.18
N PRO A 281 17.07 -4.82 -28.59
CA PRO A 281 17.95 -3.71 -28.26
C PRO A 281 17.42 -2.42 -28.87
N VAL A 282 16.99 -1.50 -28.01
CA VAL A 282 16.51 -0.18 -28.43
C VAL A 282 17.32 0.86 -27.67
N GLU A 283 18.12 1.64 -28.40
CA GLU A 283 18.85 2.74 -27.77
C GLU A 283 17.87 3.83 -27.30
N PRO A 284 17.90 4.20 -26.01
CA PRO A 284 17.01 5.22 -25.50
C PRO A 284 17.42 6.60 -26.04
N VAL A 285 16.43 7.35 -26.54
CA VAL A 285 16.66 8.67 -27.14
C VAL A 285 16.86 9.71 -26.04
N VAL A 286 18.06 10.30 -25.99
CA VAL A 286 18.33 11.48 -25.16
C VAL A 286 17.72 12.70 -25.85
N ILE A 287 16.88 13.46 -25.16
CA ILE A 287 16.14 14.59 -25.75
C ILE A 287 16.57 15.93 -25.15
N THR A 288 17.13 15.91 -23.94
CA THR A 288 17.69 17.10 -23.29
C THR A 288 18.90 17.63 -24.07
N VAL A 289 19.11 18.94 -23.94
CA VAL A 289 20.24 19.65 -24.55
C VAL A 289 21.30 19.85 -23.47
N SER A 290 22.55 19.54 -23.80
CA SER A 290 23.62 19.69 -22.83
C SER A 290 24.03 21.13 -22.62
N THR A 291 24.39 21.46 -21.39
CA THR A 291 25.10 22.70 -21.04
C THR A 291 26.61 22.55 -21.28
N ASP A 292 27.33 23.69 -21.36
CA ASP A 292 28.79 23.69 -21.46
C ASP A 292 29.46 22.96 -20.27
N LYS A 293 28.82 22.99 -19.09
CA LYS A 293 29.27 22.28 -17.88
C LYS A 293 29.20 20.77 -18.06
N GLU A 294 28.08 20.26 -18.55
CA GLU A 294 27.88 18.83 -18.82
C GLU A 294 28.86 18.32 -19.89
N ILE A 295 29.02 19.07 -20.99
CA ILE A 295 29.95 18.71 -22.07
C ILE A 295 31.39 18.66 -21.55
N THR A 296 31.79 19.66 -20.76
CA THR A 296 33.15 19.73 -20.20
C THR A 296 33.41 18.60 -19.22
N LEU A 297 32.46 18.32 -18.32
CA LEU A 297 32.55 17.20 -17.39
C LEU A 297 32.64 15.86 -18.14
N ALA A 298 31.80 15.63 -19.15
CA ALA A 298 31.79 14.39 -19.92
C ALA A 298 33.14 14.16 -20.65
N LYS A 299 33.70 15.21 -21.27
CA LYS A 299 35.05 15.15 -21.87
C LYS A 299 36.14 14.83 -20.84
N TYR A 300 36.04 15.42 -19.64
CA TYR A 300 37.01 15.12 -18.59
C TYR A 300 36.90 13.67 -18.12
N LEU A 301 35.68 13.18 -17.88
CA LEU A 301 35.42 11.78 -17.51
C LEU A 301 36.00 10.82 -18.56
N GLN A 302 35.79 11.10 -19.85
CA GLN A 302 36.41 10.35 -20.94
C GLN A 302 37.94 10.36 -20.87
N SER A 303 38.55 11.53 -20.65
CA SER A 303 40.00 11.68 -20.61
C SER A 303 40.69 10.87 -19.51
N ILE A 304 39.97 10.57 -18.42
CA ILE A 304 40.46 9.75 -17.31
C ILE A 304 40.00 8.28 -17.40
N GLY A 305 39.34 7.90 -18.50
CA GLY A 305 38.83 6.55 -18.74
C GLY A 305 37.68 6.15 -17.82
N ALA A 306 36.88 7.10 -17.35
CA ALA A 306 35.69 6.82 -16.57
C ALA A 306 34.62 6.17 -17.45
N LYS A 307 34.02 5.07 -16.98
CA LYS A 307 33.01 4.33 -17.73
C LYS A 307 31.69 4.26 -16.99
N MET A 308 30.60 4.41 -17.73
CA MET A 308 29.24 4.16 -17.26
C MET A 308 28.73 2.85 -17.83
N TYR A 309 28.44 1.89 -16.96
CA TYR A 309 27.84 0.60 -17.33
C TYR A 309 26.34 0.66 -17.10
N GLY A 310 25.56 0.25 -18.10
CA GLY A 310 24.11 0.25 -17.99
C GLY A 310 23.42 -0.72 -18.92
N ALA A 311 22.10 -0.64 -18.93
CA ALA A 311 21.25 -1.41 -19.82
C ALA A 311 20.26 -0.48 -20.53
N PHE A 312 19.88 -0.82 -21.77
CA PHE A 312 19.00 0.05 -22.56
C PHE A 312 17.58 0.22 -21.96
N TRP A 313 17.11 -0.73 -21.16
CA TRP A 313 15.80 -0.69 -20.48
C TRP A 313 15.85 -0.13 -19.05
N CYS A 314 17.02 0.28 -18.58
CA CYS A 314 17.22 0.75 -17.21
C CYS A 314 16.76 2.21 -17.08
N SER A 315 15.74 2.46 -16.25
CA SER A 315 15.18 3.80 -16.01
C SER A 315 16.23 4.78 -15.48
N HIS A 316 16.99 4.40 -14.46
CA HIS A 316 18.05 5.24 -13.90
C HIS A 316 19.21 5.49 -14.87
N CYS A 317 19.45 4.55 -15.80
CA CYS A 317 20.43 4.74 -16.85
C CYS A 317 19.94 5.78 -17.87
N TYR A 318 18.63 5.77 -18.15
CA TYR A 318 17.99 6.78 -18.97
C TYR A 318 18.00 8.15 -18.30
N GLU A 319 17.67 8.24 -17.01
CA GLU A 319 17.72 9.48 -16.21
C GLU A 319 19.13 10.08 -16.20
N GLN A 320 20.16 9.26 -15.90
CA GLN A 320 21.57 9.68 -15.99
C GLN A 320 21.95 10.20 -17.39
N LYS A 321 21.49 9.54 -18.46
CA LYS A 321 21.74 10.00 -19.84
C LYS A 321 21.04 11.34 -20.12
N GLN A 322 19.81 11.52 -19.63
CA GLN A 322 19.07 12.77 -19.79
C GLN A 322 19.69 13.91 -18.97
N MET A 323 20.28 13.63 -17.81
CA MET A 323 21.02 14.65 -17.07
C MET A 323 22.18 15.21 -17.90
N PHE A 324 22.98 14.35 -18.55
CA PHE A 324 24.07 14.80 -19.41
C PHE A 324 23.61 15.49 -20.70
N GLY A 325 22.51 15.04 -21.31
CA GLY A 325 22.02 15.59 -22.57
C GLY A 325 22.77 15.09 -23.81
N ARG A 326 22.21 15.43 -24.98
CA ARG A 326 22.60 14.85 -26.28
C ARG A 326 24.05 15.10 -26.68
N GLU A 327 24.59 16.29 -26.40
CA GLU A 327 25.93 16.68 -26.82
C GLU A 327 26.99 16.08 -25.90
N ALA A 328 26.76 16.08 -24.58
CA ALA A 328 27.70 15.54 -23.59
C ALA A 328 27.75 14.01 -23.62
N MET A 329 26.61 13.34 -23.87
CA MET A 329 26.56 11.87 -23.96
C MET A 329 27.43 11.29 -25.08
N LYS A 330 27.83 12.09 -26.07
CA LYS A 330 28.82 11.68 -27.09
C LYS A 330 30.22 11.45 -26.52
N TYR A 331 30.52 12.01 -25.36
CA TYR A 331 31.80 11.89 -24.68
C TYR A 331 31.75 10.95 -23.47
N VAL A 332 30.55 10.59 -22.99
CA VAL A 332 30.43 9.61 -21.90
C VAL A 332 30.73 8.22 -22.46
N ASP A 333 31.79 7.57 -21.95
CA ASP A 333 32.13 6.19 -22.31
C ASP A 333 31.10 5.22 -21.69
N TYR A 334 29.97 5.08 -22.36
CA TYR A 334 28.89 4.17 -22.00
C TYR A 334 29.17 2.74 -22.50
N VAL A 335 29.00 1.76 -21.62
CA VAL A 335 29.08 0.33 -21.95
C VAL A 335 27.68 -0.27 -21.81
N GLU A 336 27.09 -0.65 -22.94
CA GLU A 336 25.84 -1.40 -22.99
C GLU A 336 26.09 -2.85 -22.56
N CYS A 337 25.43 -3.26 -21.48
CA CYS A 337 25.61 -4.59 -20.91
C CYS A 337 24.77 -5.67 -21.58
N TYR A 338 23.80 -5.29 -22.41
CA TYR A 338 22.95 -6.21 -23.15
C TYR A 338 22.71 -5.72 -24.60
N PRO A 339 23.76 -5.68 -25.42
CA PRO A 339 23.69 -5.13 -26.77
C PRO A 339 22.80 -5.94 -27.72
N GLU A 340 22.57 -7.22 -27.42
CA GLU A 340 21.74 -8.13 -28.22
C GLU A 340 20.28 -8.20 -27.74
N GLY A 341 19.87 -7.27 -26.87
CA GLY A 341 18.57 -7.35 -26.22
C GLY A 341 18.59 -8.12 -24.91
N TYR A 342 17.43 -8.12 -24.23
CA TYR A 342 17.24 -8.89 -23.00
C TYR A 342 16.23 -10.00 -23.23
N ARG A 343 16.62 -11.22 -22.89
CA ARG A 343 15.76 -12.40 -22.91
C ARG A 343 16.21 -13.40 -21.86
N LYS A 344 15.33 -14.35 -21.51
CA LYS A 344 15.63 -15.35 -20.50
C LYS A 344 16.91 -16.14 -20.84
N GLY A 345 17.85 -16.19 -19.89
CA GLY A 345 19.12 -16.92 -20.05
C GLY A 345 20.17 -16.20 -20.90
N VAL A 346 19.92 -14.96 -21.34
CA VAL A 346 20.95 -14.14 -21.97
C VAL A 346 22.06 -13.85 -20.97
N GLN A 347 23.31 -13.97 -21.40
CA GLN A 347 24.46 -13.59 -20.60
C GLN A 347 24.74 -12.11 -20.80
N ILE A 348 25.16 -11.44 -19.73
CA ILE A 348 25.62 -10.06 -19.79
C ILE A 348 26.85 -9.97 -20.71
N ALA A 349 27.05 -8.83 -21.37
CA ALA A 349 28.21 -8.61 -22.22
C ALA A 349 29.52 -8.83 -21.44
N LYS A 350 30.52 -9.46 -22.09
CA LYS A 350 31.82 -9.79 -21.49
C LYS A 350 32.50 -8.59 -20.82
N ALA A 351 32.32 -7.39 -21.37
CA ALA A 351 32.87 -6.16 -20.82
C ALA A 351 32.28 -5.79 -19.44
N CYS A 352 31.01 -6.12 -19.21
CA CYS A 352 30.33 -5.90 -17.93
C CYS A 352 30.55 -7.05 -16.95
N ASP A 353 30.61 -8.29 -17.44
CA ASP A 353 30.96 -9.46 -16.62
C ASP A 353 32.38 -9.32 -16.05
N ALA A 354 33.36 -8.98 -16.89
CA ALA A 354 34.74 -8.75 -16.47
C ALA A 354 34.91 -7.57 -15.50
N ALA A 355 33.99 -6.60 -15.56
CA ALA A 355 33.95 -5.47 -14.62
C ALA A 355 33.14 -5.77 -13.33
N ASN A 356 32.62 -7.00 -13.19
CA ASN A 356 31.82 -7.47 -12.07
C ASN A 356 30.61 -6.56 -11.75
N ILE A 357 29.90 -6.12 -12.80
CA ILE A 357 28.77 -5.20 -12.65
C ILE A 357 27.58 -5.93 -11.98
N GLN A 358 27.21 -5.46 -10.78
CA GLN A 358 26.13 -6.03 -9.97
C GLN A 358 24.76 -5.38 -10.20
N GLY A 359 24.73 -4.19 -10.81
CA GLY A 359 23.52 -3.40 -11.03
C GLY A 359 23.77 -2.20 -11.94
N PHE A 360 22.70 -1.50 -12.32
CA PHE A 360 22.77 -0.39 -13.27
C PHE A 360 22.07 0.88 -12.74
N PRO A 361 22.55 2.09 -13.13
CA PRO A 361 23.85 2.31 -13.73
C PRO A 361 24.97 2.04 -12.72
N THR A 362 26.15 1.72 -13.22
CA THR A 362 27.36 1.63 -12.38
C THR A 362 28.47 2.42 -13.05
N TRP A 363 29.10 3.32 -12.29
CA TRP A 363 30.25 4.09 -12.74
C TRP A 363 31.54 3.46 -12.23
N ILE A 364 32.53 3.32 -13.10
CA ILE A 364 33.90 3.00 -12.71
C ILE A 364 34.78 4.19 -13.03
N ILE A 365 35.27 4.86 -11.99
CA ILE A 365 36.07 6.09 -12.08
C ILE A 365 37.35 5.87 -11.30
N LYS A 366 38.52 5.96 -11.97
CA LYS A 366 39.84 5.72 -11.36
C LYS A 366 39.93 4.39 -10.59
N GLY A 367 39.30 3.34 -11.13
CA GLY A 367 39.27 2.00 -10.55
C GLY A 367 38.32 1.82 -9.35
N LYS A 368 37.57 2.86 -8.95
CA LYS A 368 36.53 2.76 -7.90
C LYS A 368 35.15 2.63 -8.53
N THR A 369 34.33 1.76 -7.95
CA THR A 369 32.95 1.51 -8.37
C THR A 369 31.98 2.39 -7.59
N TYR A 370 31.07 3.04 -8.30
CA TYR A 370 29.97 3.84 -7.76
C TYR A 370 28.66 3.29 -8.35
N SER A 371 27.78 2.77 -7.49
CA SER A 371 26.53 2.15 -7.91
C SER A 371 25.39 3.17 -7.88
N GLY A 372 24.47 3.05 -8.84
CA GLY A 372 23.31 3.92 -8.99
C GLY A 372 23.61 5.22 -9.74
N GLU A 373 22.56 6.00 -9.96
CA GLU A 373 22.66 7.34 -10.53
C GLU A 373 23.55 8.25 -9.68
N GLN A 374 24.37 9.07 -10.34
CA GLN A 374 25.26 10.05 -9.74
C GLN A 374 24.92 11.44 -10.25
N ASP A 375 24.81 12.39 -9.33
CA ASP A 375 24.73 13.81 -9.66
C ASP A 375 26.09 14.35 -10.16
N PHE A 376 26.10 15.55 -10.73
CA PHE A 376 27.34 16.13 -11.27
C PHE A 376 28.38 16.41 -10.18
N ASP A 377 27.95 16.82 -8.99
CA ASP A 377 28.86 17.05 -7.86
C ASP A 377 29.53 15.73 -7.41
N GLY A 378 28.78 14.64 -7.37
CA GLY A 378 29.28 13.29 -7.09
C GLY A 378 30.28 12.82 -8.14
N LEU A 379 29.96 12.97 -9.42
CA LEU A 379 30.87 12.63 -10.52
C LEU A 379 32.13 13.50 -10.53
N ALA A 380 32.00 14.80 -10.24
CA ALA A 380 33.13 15.70 -10.15
C ALA A 380 34.05 15.34 -8.98
N LYS A 381 33.48 15.09 -7.81
CA LYS A 381 34.23 14.63 -6.63
C LYS A 381 34.93 13.29 -6.87
N ALA A 382 34.24 12.33 -7.49
CA ALA A 382 34.79 11.01 -7.80
C ALA A 382 35.93 11.09 -8.84
N SER A 383 35.80 11.96 -9.82
CA SER A 383 36.80 12.18 -10.88
C SER A 383 37.93 13.13 -10.46
N GLY A 384 37.74 13.93 -9.40
CA GLY A 384 38.64 15.02 -9.03
C GLY A 384 38.51 16.24 -9.96
N PHE A 385 37.40 16.35 -10.67
CA PHE A 385 37.06 17.50 -11.49
C PHE A 385 36.55 18.66 -10.63
N ASP A 386 36.86 19.88 -11.04
CA ASP A 386 36.44 21.10 -10.34
C ASP A 386 35.38 21.82 -11.18
N LEU A 387 34.12 21.60 -10.83
CA LEU A 387 32.96 22.18 -11.54
C LEU A 387 32.95 23.71 -11.51
N SER A 388 33.57 24.34 -10.50
CA SER A 388 33.60 25.80 -10.37
C SER A 388 34.44 26.49 -11.46
N LYS A 389 35.33 25.73 -12.12
CA LYS A 389 36.19 26.24 -13.19
C LYS A 389 35.51 26.31 -14.54
N VAL A 390 34.31 25.73 -14.67
CA VAL A 390 33.51 25.82 -15.90
C VAL A 390 32.48 26.91 -15.70
N LYS A 391 32.60 27.99 -16.48
CA LYS A 391 31.70 29.15 -16.41
C LYS A 391 30.33 28.82 -16.97
#